data_AF-A0A1M6QFD5-F1
#
_entry.id   AF-A0A1M6QFD5-F1
#
_cell.length_a   1.000
_cell.length_b   1.000
_cell.length_c   1.000
_cell.angle_alpha   90.00
_cell.angle_beta   90.00
_cell.angle_gamma   90.00
#
_symmetry.space_group_name_H-M   'P 1'
#
loop_
_entity.id
_entity.type
_entity.pdbx_description
1 polymer ?
#
loop_
_entity_poly.entity_id
_entity_poly.type
_entity_poly.pdbx_seq_one_letter_code
_entity_poly.pdbx_strand_id
1 'polypeptide(L)'
;MKGKVVVWPAMITVAVFILVYVLHAAVTGNGFHLKKDILFSVYGFHLVFSLTVIIVFQWLSTAQKAKDQLGFIYLAVMAAKLGLFIVLFSSYFFGESATSTVPHGNFLVPVFIGLACEVTFLARTLKKME
;
A
#
# COMPACT_ATOMS: atom_id res chain seq x y z
N MET A 1 10.57 2.74 -24.29
CA MET A 1 9.57 1.69 -23.95
C MET A 1 9.40 1.40 -22.44
N LYS A 2 10.27 1.88 -21.52
CA LYS A 2 10.22 1.55 -20.08
C LYS A 2 9.06 2.19 -19.29
N GLY A 3 8.63 3.40 -19.66
CA GLY A 3 7.55 4.12 -18.95
C GLY A 3 6.18 3.44 -19.00
N LYS A 4 5.81 2.82 -20.13
CA LYS A 4 4.52 2.13 -20.27
C LYS A 4 4.36 0.94 -19.32
N VAL A 5 5.46 0.31 -18.91
CA VAL A 5 5.46 -0.88 -18.03
C VAL A 5 5.17 -0.51 -16.57
N VAL A 6 5.62 0.66 -16.11
CA VAL A 6 5.42 1.15 -14.72
C VAL A 6 4.07 1.87 -14.56
N VAL A 7 3.69 2.65 -15.57
CA VAL A 7 2.52 3.54 -15.49
C VAL A 7 1.22 2.75 -15.31
N TRP A 8 1.06 1.62 -16.01
CA TRP A 8 -0.14 0.78 -15.90
C TRP A 8 -0.34 0.15 -14.51
N PRO A 9 0.65 -0.54 -13.90
CA PRO A 9 0.56 -1.02 -12.53
C PRO A 9 0.21 0.08 -11.53
N ALA A 10 0.88 1.23 -11.61
CA ALA A 10 0.63 2.36 -10.74
C ALA A 10 -0.81 2.88 -10.87
N MET A 11 -1.32 3.05 -12.09
CA MET A 11 -2.70 3.48 -12.34
C MET A 11 -3.73 2.49 -11.79
N ILE A 12 -3.50 1.17 -11.96
CA ILE A 12 -4.39 0.16 -11.37
C ILE A 12 -4.37 0.27 -9.85
N THR A 13 -3.19 0.36 -9.23
CA THR A 13 -3.09 0.48 -7.76
C THR A 13 -3.84 1.71 -7.27
N VAL A 14 -3.66 2.87 -7.91
CA VAL A 14 -4.41 4.09 -7.56
C VAL A 14 -5.92 3.85 -7.70
N ALA A 15 -6.37 3.31 -8.83
CA ALA A 15 -7.80 3.07 -9.07
C ALA A 15 -8.41 2.10 -8.05
N VAL A 16 -7.71 1.01 -7.71
CA VAL A 16 -8.15 0.04 -6.70
C VAL A 16 -8.21 0.67 -5.32
N PHE A 17 -7.21 1.44 -4.92
CA PHE A 17 -7.23 2.14 -3.63
C PHE A 17 -8.37 3.15 -3.53
N ILE A 18 -8.62 3.93 -4.59
CA ILE A 18 -9.74 4.88 -4.65
C ILE A 18 -11.08 4.13 -4.55
N LEU A 19 -11.27 3.09 -5.37
CA LEU A 19 -12.50 2.30 -5.38
C LEU A 19 -12.78 1.70 -3.99
N VAL A 20 -11.77 1.04 -3.40
CA VAL A 20 -11.93 0.38 -2.11
C VAL A 20 -12.10 1.40 -0.97
N TYR A 21 -11.43 2.57 -1.03
CA TYR A 21 -11.68 3.65 -0.07
C TYR A 21 -13.12 4.14 -0.13
N VAL A 22 -13.65 4.40 -1.33
CA VAL A 22 -15.03 4.89 -1.52
C VAL A 22 -16.03 3.86 -0.99
N LEU A 23 -15.85 2.57 -1.31
CA LEU A 23 -16.71 1.50 -0.81
C LEU A 23 -16.62 1.38 0.73
N HIS A 24 -15.41 1.45 1.28
CA HIS A 24 -15.21 1.34 2.73
C HIS A 24 -15.80 2.54 3.49
N ALA A 25 -15.65 3.76 2.96
CA ALA A 25 -16.26 4.96 3.52
C ALA A 25 -17.80 4.92 3.45
N ALA A 26 -18.36 4.39 2.35
CA ALA A 26 -19.81 4.22 2.19
C ALA A 26 -20.39 3.21 3.19
N VAL A 27 -19.72 2.08 3.41
CA VAL A 27 -20.17 1.04 4.36
C VAL A 27 -20.04 1.48 5.82
N THR A 28 -19.02 2.28 6.15
CA THR A 28 -18.78 2.75 7.53
C THR A 28 -19.58 4.00 7.90
N GLY A 29 -20.33 4.58 6.96
CA GLY A 29 -21.18 5.75 7.22
C GLY A 29 -20.42 7.03 7.59
N ASN A 30 -19.10 7.06 7.38
CA ASN A 30 -18.23 8.14 7.87
C ASN A 30 -18.27 9.43 7.03
N GLY A 31 -19.02 9.47 5.92
CA GLY A 31 -19.01 10.61 5.00
C GLY A 31 -17.63 10.85 4.37
N PHE A 32 -17.54 11.68 3.33
CA PHE A 32 -16.27 11.99 2.68
C PHE A 32 -15.65 13.25 3.31
N HIS A 33 -14.71 13.07 4.24
CA HIS A 33 -14.03 14.18 4.93
C HIS A 33 -12.51 14.14 4.75
N LEU A 34 -12.03 14.64 3.60
CA LEU A 34 -10.62 14.66 3.13
C LEU A 34 -9.53 15.04 4.17
N LYS A 35 -9.85 15.84 5.21
CA LYS A 35 -8.84 16.45 6.10
C LYS A 35 -8.91 16.02 7.56
N LYS A 36 -9.97 15.32 7.99
CA LYS A 36 -10.15 14.84 9.37
C LYS A 36 -10.35 13.33 9.46
N ASP A 37 -10.44 12.66 8.31
CA ASP A 37 -10.62 11.22 8.26
C ASP A 37 -9.27 10.49 8.41
N ILE A 38 -9.10 9.81 9.54
CA ILE A 38 -7.96 8.93 9.76
C ILE A 38 -7.92 7.80 8.72
N LEU A 39 -9.08 7.32 8.27
CA LEU A 39 -9.15 6.27 7.26
C LEU A 39 -8.52 6.75 5.95
N PHE A 40 -8.80 7.98 5.53
CA PHE A 40 -8.14 8.59 4.37
C PHE A 40 -6.61 8.65 4.54
N SER A 41 -6.13 9.05 5.72
CA SER A 41 -4.69 9.14 6.00
C SER A 41 -4.00 7.77 5.93
N VAL A 42 -4.65 6.74 6.47
CA VAL A 42 -4.15 5.34 6.42
C VAL A 42 -4.14 4.83 4.97
N TYR A 43 -5.21 5.02 4.21
CA TYR A 43 -5.25 4.67 2.79
C TYR A 43 -4.17 5.40 1.98
N GLY A 44 -3.97 6.69 2.24
CA GLY A 44 -2.93 7.50 1.62
C GLY A 44 -1.53 6.95 1.89
N PHE A 45 -1.22 6.63 3.15
CA PHE A 45 0.05 6.00 3.53
C PHE A 45 0.27 4.69 2.76
N HIS A 46 -0.71 3.78 2.77
CA HIS A 46 -0.58 2.49 2.09
C HIS A 46 -0.45 2.65 0.58
N LEU A 47 -1.20 3.57 -0.04
CA LEU A 47 -1.11 3.85 -1.48
C LEU A 47 0.27 4.38 -1.86
N VAL A 48 0.75 5.44 -1.19
CA VAL A 48 2.05 6.06 -1.50
C VAL A 48 3.18 5.05 -1.31
N PHE A 49 3.13 4.27 -0.23
CA PHE A 49 4.12 3.24 0.01
C PHE A 49 4.08 2.16 -1.08
N SER A 50 2.90 1.64 -1.43
CA SER A 50 2.74 0.63 -2.49
C SER A 50 3.22 1.12 -3.85
N LEU A 51 2.95 2.38 -4.20
CA LEU A 51 3.47 3.01 -5.42
C LEU A 51 5.00 3.09 -5.41
N THR A 52 5.57 3.49 -4.27
CA THR A 52 7.02 3.54 -4.07
C THR A 52 7.64 2.16 -4.27
N VAL A 53 7.06 1.12 -3.66
CA VAL A 53 7.50 -0.27 -3.83
C VAL A 53 7.45 -0.68 -5.30
N ILE A 54 6.31 -0.50 -5.97
CA ILE A 54 6.15 -0.89 -7.38
C ILE A 54 7.18 -0.21 -8.28
N ILE A 55 7.41 1.10 -8.10
CA ILE A 55 8.37 1.88 -8.90
C ILE A 55 9.81 1.42 -8.62
N VAL A 56 10.19 1.32 -7.35
CA VAL A 56 11.55 0.94 -6.94
C VAL A 56 11.87 -0.48 -7.39
N PHE A 57 10.95 -1.43 -7.21
CA PHE A 57 11.16 -2.83 -7.62
C PHE A 57 11.28 -2.98 -9.13
N GLN A 58 10.47 -2.24 -9.90
CA GLN A 58 10.59 -2.25 -11.36
C GLN A 58 11.90 -1.62 -11.83
N TRP A 59 12.46 -0.67 -11.09
CA TRP A 59 13.79 -0.12 -11.36
C TRP A 59 14.88 -1.14 -11.01
N LEU A 60 14.83 -1.75 -9.81
CA LEU A 60 15.77 -2.81 -9.41
C LEU A 60 15.71 -4.02 -10.34
N SER A 61 14.54 -4.36 -10.90
CA SER A 61 14.39 -5.49 -11.82
C SER A 61 15.20 -5.32 -13.11
N THR A 62 15.72 -4.12 -13.40
CA THR A 62 16.64 -3.90 -14.52
C THR A 62 18.06 -4.34 -14.24
N ALA A 63 18.43 -4.50 -12.96
CA ALA A 63 19.71 -5.05 -12.55
C ALA A 63 19.63 -6.59 -12.54
N GLN A 64 20.30 -7.24 -13.48
CA GLN A 64 20.24 -8.69 -13.69
C GLN A 64 20.65 -9.51 -12.45
N LYS A 65 21.50 -8.95 -11.57
CA LYS A 65 21.94 -9.57 -10.31
C LYS A 65 20.90 -9.53 -9.18
N ALA A 66 19.83 -8.74 -9.32
CA ALA A 66 18.85 -8.56 -8.24
C ALA A 66 17.74 -9.62 -8.25
N LYS A 67 17.59 -10.41 -9.34
CA LYS A 67 16.46 -11.33 -9.54
C LYS A 67 16.20 -12.24 -8.34
N ASP A 68 17.24 -12.92 -7.87
CA ASP A 68 17.12 -13.94 -6.82
C ASP A 68 16.91 -13.32 -5.42
N GLN A 69 17.24 -12.04 -5.25
CA GLN A 69 17.14 -11.33 -3.97
C GLN A 69 15.87 -10.49 -3.87
N LEU A 70 15.19 -10.18 -4.98
CA LEU A 70 14.00 -9.31 -4.98
C LEU A 70 12.89 -9.85 -4.07
N GLY A 71 12.64 -11.15 -4.04
CA GLY A 71 11.68 -11.73 -3.10
C GLY A 71 12.03 -11.45 -1.63
N PHE A 72 13.30 -11.64 -1.25
CA PHE A 72 13.78 -11.36 0.11
C PHE A 72 13.73 -9.87 0.45
N ILE A 73 14.14 -9.01 -0.48
CA ILE A 73 14.04 -7.55 -0.32
C ILE A 73 12.59 -7.15 -0.10
N TYR A 74 11.65 -7.76 -0.83
CA TYR A 74 10.23 -7.45 -0.68
C TYR A 74 9.70 -7.80 0.71
N LEU A 75 10.07 -8.98 1.25
CA LEU A 75 9.70 -9.37 2.60
C LEU A 75 10.25 -8.38 3.64
N ALA A 76 11.50 -7.94 3.51
CA ALA A 76 12.10 -6.95 4.39
C ALA A 76 11.38 -5.59 4.31
N VAL A 77 11.07 -5.14 3.09
CA VAL A 77 10.32 -3.89 2.84
C VAL A 77 8.89 -3.97 3.40
N MET A 78 8.24 -5.12 3.32
CA MET A 78 6.91 -5.34 3.90
C MET A 78 6.94 -5.26 5.43
N ALA A 79 7.92 -5.91 6.07
CA ALA A 79 8.10 -5.80 7.52
C ALA A 79 8.37 -4.34 7.94
N ALA A 80 9.24 -3.64 7.20
CA ALA A 80 9.51 -2.21 7.42
C ALA A 80 8.25 -1.35 7.25
N LYS A 81 7.41 -1.62 6.24
CA LYS A 81 6.13 -0.94 6.01
C LYS A 81 5.21 -1.06 7.22
N LEU A 82 5.06 -2.26 7.76
CA LEU A 82 4.20 -2.53 8.92
C LEU A 82 4.76 -1.85 10.17
N GLY A 83 6.07 -1.90 10.40
CA GLY A 83 6.71 -1.19 11.51
C GLY A 83 6.51 0.33 11.40
N LEU A 84 6.75 0.90 10.22
CA LEU A 84 6.56 2.33 9.96
C LEU A 84 5.09 2.73 10.12
N PHE A 85 4.16 1.89 9.67
CA PHE A 85 2.73 2.11 9.87
C PHE A 85 2.37 2.20 11.35
N ILE A 86 2.81 1.24 12.17
CA ILE A 86 2.54 1.24 13.62
C ILE A 86 3.15 2.48 14.28
N VAL A 87 4.36 2.88 13.92
CA VAL A 87 5.03 4.06 14.49
C VAL A 87 4.29 5.35 14.12
N LEU A 88 3.99 5.55 12.83
CA LEU A 88 3.36 6.79 12.34
C LEU A 88 1.92 6.95 12.83
N PHE A 89 1.20 5.85 13.02
CA PHE A 89 -0.18 5.84 13.49
C PHE A 89 -0.30 5.41 14.96
N SER A 90 0.80 5.45 15.72
CA SER A 90 0.87 4.99 17.12
C SER A 90 -0.13 5.68 18.04
N SER A 91 -0.43 6.96 17.82
CA SER A 91 -1.43 7.69 18.59
C SER A 91 -2.84 7.11 18.43
N TYR A 92 -3.15 6.47 17.30
CA TYR A 92 -4.43 5.81 17.07
C TYR A 92 -4.46 4.40 17.67
N PHE A 93 -3.32 3.70 17.73
CA PHE A 93 -3.24 2.36 18.31
C PHE A 93 -3.12 2.36 19.83
N PHE A 94 -2.40 3.34 20.40
CA PHE A 94 -1.97 3.35 21.80
C PHE A 94 -2.33 4.65 22.55
N GLY A 95 -2.88 5.65 21.87
CA GLY A 95 -3.28 6.90 22.53
C GLY A 95 -4.56 6.75 23.35
N GLU A 96 -4.66 7.51 24.44
CA GLU A 96 -5.84 7.55 25.33
C GLU A 96 -7.10 8.15 24.66
N SER A 97 -7.04 8.53 23.39
CA SER A 97 -8.13 9.21 22.71
C SER A 97 -9.24 8.23 22.34
N ALA A 98 -10.29 8.20 23.16
CA ALA A 98 -11.60 7.58 22.93
C ALA A 98 -12.38 8.14 21.72
N THR A 99 -11.71 8.78 20.76
CA THR A 99 -12.31 9.55 19.66
C THR A 99 -12.08 8.97 18.27
N SER A 100 -11.38 7.82 18.13
CA SER A 100 -11.38 7.12 16.85
C SER A 100 -12.73 6.44 16.67
N THR A 101 -13.60 7.03 15.85
CA THR A 101 -14.86 6.40 15.41
C THR A 101 -14.62 5.19 14.50
N VAL A 102 -13.38 5.00 14.03
CA VAL A 102 -12.99 3.89 13.16
C VAL A 102 -12.37 2.77 14.00
N PRO A 103 -12.95 1.56 14.01
CA PRO A 103 -12.35 0.40 14.64
C PRO A 103 -10.97 0.09 14.04
N HIS A 104 -9.99 -0.27 14.87
CA HIS A 104 -8.62 -0.55 14.40
C HIS A 104 -8.56 -1.64 13.32
N GLY A 105 -9.48 -2.62 13.36
CA GLY A 105 -9.60 -3.67 12.35
C GLY A 105 -9.83 -3.13 10.93
N ASN A 106 -10.44 -1.95 10.79
CA ASN A 106 -10.67 -1.33 9.48
C ASN A 106 -9.36 -0.90 8.82
N PHE A 107 -8.29 -0.66 9.58
CA PHE A 107 -6.99 -0.34 9.02
C PHE A 107 -6.33 -1.54 8.32
N LEU A 108 -6.80 -2.77 8.54
CA LEU A 108 -6.32 -3.94 7.81
C LEU A 108 -6.76 -3.96 6.35
N VAL A 109 -7.88 -3.32 6.01
CA VAL A 109 -8.38 -3.26 4.63
C VAL A 109 -7.34 -2.64 3.68
N PRO A 110 -6.83 -1.41 3.93
CA PRO A 110 -5.79 -0.83 3.09
C PRO A 110 -4.45 -1.58 3.15
N VAL A 111 -4.14 -2.28 4.25
CA VAL A 111 -2.95 -3.17 4.33
C VAL A 111 -3.05 -4.29 3.30
N PHE A 112 -4.15 -5.05 3.31
CA PHE A 112 -4.33 -6.19 2.41
C PHE A 112 -4.46 -5.79 0.94
N ILE A 113 -5.13 -4.67 0.65
CA ILE A 113 -5.19 -4.13 -0.72
C ILE A 113 -3.81 -3.74 -1.23
N GLY A 114 -3.00 -3.08 -0.39
CA GLY A 114 -1.61 -2.76 -0.72
C GLY A 114 -0.79 -4.00 -1.00
N LEU A 115 -0.85 -5.00 -0.13
CA LEU A 115 -0.17 -6.29 -0.28
C LEU A 115 -0.56 -7.00 -1.58
N ALA A 116 -1.87 -7.10 -1.85
CA ALA A 116 -2.38 -7.77 -3.05
C ALA A 116 -1.89 -7.09 -4.34
N CYS A 117 -1.90 -5.75 -4.38
CA CYS A 117 -1.37 -5.00 -5.51
C CYS A 117 0.14 -5.26 -5.68
N GLU A 118 0.92 -5.05 -4.63
CA GLU A 118 2.38 -5.18 -4.65
C GLU A 118 2.82 -6.59 -5.08
N VAL A 119 2.29 -7.64 -4.45
CA VAL A 119 2.65 -9.03 -4.76
C VAL A 119 2.26 -9.38 -6.20
N THR A 120 1.08 -8.97 -6.67
CA THR A 120 0.63 -9.26 -8.03
C THR A 120 1.58 -8.65 -9.07
N PHE A 121 2.01 -7.40 -8.88
CA PHE A 121 2.93 -6.76 -9.81
C PHE A 121 4.35 -7.26 -9.68
N LEU A 122 4.81 -7.54 -8.46
CA LEU A 122 6.13 -8.11 -8.23
C LEU A 122 6.25 -9.50 -8.86
N ALA A 123 5.28 -10.38 -8.64
CA ALA A 123 5.25 -11.72 -9.25
C ALA A 123 5.28 -11.64 -10.78
N ARG A 124 4.51 -10.72 -11.37
CA ARG A 124 4.55 -10.46 -12.83
C ARG A 124 5.90 -9.93 -13.29
N THR A 125 6.58 -9.13 -12.49
CA THR A 125 7.90 -8.57 -12.81
C THR A 125 8.96 -9.66 -12.78
N LEU A 126 8.97 -10.49 -11.73
CA LEU A 126 9.88 -11.62 -11.58
C LEU A 126 9.70 -12.64 -12.72
N LYS A 127 8.45 -12.99 -13.05
CA LYS A 127 8.15 -13.91 -14.16
C LYS A 127 8.65 -13.40 -15.53
N LYS A 128 8.73 -12.08 -15.74
CA LYS A 128 9.30 -11.52 -16.98
C LYS A 128 10.83 -11.56 -17.02
N MET A 129 11.47 -11.85 -15.90
CA MET A 129 12.92 -11.99 -15.79
C MET A 129 13.36 -13.46 -15.91
N GLU A 130 12.41 -14.41 -15.86
CA GLU A 130 12.59 -15.82 -16.23
C GLU A 130 12.58 -15.99 -17.74
#